data_AF-A0A962ZIC2-F1
#
_entry.id   AF-A0A962ZIC2-F1
#
_cell.length_a   1.000
_cell.length_b   1.000
_cell.length_c   1.000
_cell.angle_alpha   90.00
_cell.angle_beta   90.00
_cell.angle_gamma   90.00
#
_symmetry.space_group_name_H-M   'P 1'
#
loop_
_entity.id
_entity.type
_entity.pdbx_description
1 polymer ?
#
loop_
_entity_poly.entity_id
_entity_poly.type
_entity_poly.pdbx_seq_one_letter_code
_entity_poly.pdbx_strand_id
1 'polypeptide(L)'
;MSTTASPVRYTQAAHWFFPAAAVYAALAIPLSMLAFFGHGLPAATISTHGAEMLFGFGLALIAGYLGGALRVRDAWILFGLWLVARVLAWTVTPPLWSQLFSSFFAVTLGIMTASRFQSARQWRNRYLMPLLLLLGVMPLGLLLTQFISVRRELLFPLLPLILFSQLMM
;
A
#
# COMPACT_ATOMS: atom_id res chain seq x y z
N MET A 1 -12.86 -19.41 -42.06
CA MET A 1 -13.42 -18.71 -40.89
C MET A 1 -12.28 -17.95 -40.23
N SER A 2 -12.08 -16.69 -40.61
CA SER A 2 -10.91 -15.90 -40.23
C SER A 2 -11.18 -15.20 -38.90
N THR A 3 -10.64 -15.72 -37.81
CA THR A 3 -10.72 -15.06 -36.49
C THR A 3 -9.88 -13.78 -36.52
N THR A 4 -10.54 -12.63 -36.71
CA THR A 4 -9.93 -11.31 -36.53
C THR A 4 -9.66 -11.09 -35.05
N ALA A 5 -8.47 -11.43 -34.57
CA ALA A 5 -8.05 -11.11 -33.22
C ALA A 5 -8.11 -9.58 -33.03
N SER A 6 -8.88 -9.11 -32.04
CA SER A 6 -8.95 -7.69 -31.72
C SER A 6 -7.57 -7.17 -31.33
N PRO A 7 -7.13 -5.99 -31.84
CA PRO A 7 -5.80 -5.47 -31.53
C PRO A 7 -5.65 -5.22 -30.03
N VAL A 8 -4.54 -5.71 -29.45
CA VAL A 8 -4.21 -5.46 -28.04
C VAL A 8 -3.93 -3.98 -27.86
N ARG A 9 -4.73 -3.31 -27.01
CA ARG A 9 -4.58 -1.89 -26.70
C ARG A 9 -3.57 -1.68 -25.57
N TYR A 10 -2.71 -0.68 -25.73
CA TYR A 10 -1.73 -0.25 -24.74
C TYR A 10 -2.06 1.16 -24.24
N THR A 11 -1.70 1.46 -22.99
CA THR A 11 -1.86 2.76 -22.35
C THR A 11 -0.65 3.06 -21.47
N GLN A 12 -0.38 4.33 -21.21
CA GLN A 12 0.72 4.75 -20.34
C GLN A 12 0.26 4.72 -18.88
N ALA A 13 0.99 4.03 -18.01
CA ALA A 13 0.70 3.97 -16.57
C ALA A 13 0.61 5.37 -15.94
N ALA A 14 1.44 6.31 -16.40
CA ALA A 14 1.45 7.70 -15.96
C ALA A 14 0.08 8.40 -16.06
N HIS A 15 -0.70 8.11 -17.11
CA HIS A 15 -2.02 8.72 -17.31
C HIS A 15 -3.06 8.30 -16.27
N TRP A 16 -2.80 7.19 -15.56
CA TRP A 16 -3.69 6.66 -14.54
C TRP A 16 -3.20 7.05 -13.16
N PHE A 17 -1.92 6.78 -12.88
CA PHE A 17 -1.39 6.87 -11.54
C PHE A 17 -0.96 8.28 -11.13
N PHE A 18 -0.52 9.15 -12.05
CA PHE A 18 -0.16 10.53 -11.66
C PHE A 18 -1.39 11.36 -11.26
N PRO A 19 -2.47 11.39 -12.05
CA PRO A 19 -3.68 12.09 -11.62
C PRO A 19 -4.25 11.49 -10.34
N ALA A 20 -4.27 10.15 -10.23
CA ALA A 20 -4.76 9.49 -9.03
C ALA A 20 -3.91 9.78 -7.80
N ALA A 21 -2.58 9.81 -7.91
CA ALA A 21 -1.68 10.19 -6.82
C ALA A 21 -1.90 11.64 -6.41
N ALA A 22 -2.08 12.56 -7.36
CA ALA A 22 -2.35 13.97 -7.08
C ALA A 22 -3.68 14.15 -6.33
N VAL A 23 -4.76 13.51 -6.80
CA VAL A 23 -6.06 13.52 -6.13
C VAL A 23 -5.94 12.90 -4.74
N TYR A 24 -5.25 11.77 -4.62
CA TYR A 24 -5.05 11.09 -3.35
C TYR A 24 -4.33 11.99 -2.33
N ALA A 25 -3.22 12.63 -2.71
CA ALA A 25 -2.48 13.55 -1.84
C ALA A 25 -3.32 14.78 -1.46
N ALA A 26 -4.06 15.34 -2.42
CA ALA A 26 -4.94 16.49 -2.19
C ALA A 26 -6.05 16.20 -1.17
N LEU A 27 -6.49 14.94 -1.06
CA LEU A 27 -7.48 14.51 -0.06
C LEU A 27 -6.82 14.08 1.26
N ALA A 28 -5.77 13.26 1.19
CA ALA A 28 -5.14 12.66 2.36
C ALA A 28 -4.49 13.71 3.28
N ILE A 29 -3.88 14.76 2.73
CA ILE A 29 -3.23 15.81 3.54
C ILE A 29 -4.25 16.57 4.39
N PRO A 30 -5.34 17.16 3.85
CA PRO A 30 -6.37 17.80 4.65
C PRO A 30 -7.05 16.87 5.65
N LEU A 31 -7.34 15.61 5.26
CA LEU A 31 -7.95 14.62 6.16
C LEU A 31 -7.07 14.32 7.37
N SER A 32 -5.75 14.15 7.16
CA SER A 32 -4.82 13.94 8.26
C SER A 32 -4.64 15.19 9.13
N MET A 33 -4.71 16.37 8.53
CA MET A 33 -4.65 17.63 9.27
C MET A 33 -5.93 17.84 10.11
N LEU A 34 -7.09 17.45 9.60
CA LEU A 34 -8.34 17.47 10.36
C LEU A 34 -8.23 16.54 11.58
N ALA A 35 -7.75 15.31 11.36
CA ALA A 35 -7.59 14.31 12.41
C ALA A 35 -6.58 14.74 13.48
N PHE A 36 -5.54 15.48 13.09
CA PHE A 36 -4.61 16.11 14.01
C PHE A 36 -5.31 17.08 14.98
N PHE A 37 -6.30 17.84 14.51
CA PHE A 37 -7.11 18.73 15.34
C PHE A 37 -8.24 18.02 16.10
N GLY A 38 -8.25 16.68 16.13
CA GLY A 38 -9.26 15.88 16.85
C GLY A 38 -10.59 15.71 16.11
N HIS A 39 -10.66 16.12 14.84
CA HIS A 39 -11.84 15.96 14.00
C HIS A 39 -11.53 14.99 12.85
N GLY A 40 -12.38 14.01 12.56
CA GLY A 40 -12.21 13.21 11.33
C GLY A 40 -12.32 11.71 11.53
N LEU A 41 -12.06 10.99 10.45
CA LEU A 41 -12.23 9.54 10.40
C LEU A 41 -11.16 8.84 11.26
N PRO A 42 -11.48 7.72 11.93
CA PRO A 42 -10.51 6.90 12.67
C PRO A 42 -9.29 6.49 11.84
N ALA A 43 -9.45 6.43 10.52
CA ALA A 43 -8.41 6.07 9.56
C ALA A 43 -7.40 7.18 9.24
N ALA A 44 -7.62 8.43 9.68
CA ALA A 44 -6.80 9.59 9.30
C ALA A 44 -5.79 10.03 10.37
N THR A 45 -5.57 9.23 11.41
CA THR A 45 -4.64 9.55 12.50
C THR A 45 -3.19 9.68 12.02
N ILE A 46 -2.35 10.30 12.85
CA ILE A 46 -0.90 10.45 12.57
C ILE A 46 -0.24 9.08 12.34
N SER A 47 -0.67 8.04 13.06
CA SER A 47 -0.11 6.69 12.94
C SER A 47 -0.48 6.00 11.62
N THR A 48 -1.62 6.35 11.01
CA THR A 48 -2.02 5.81 9.70
C THR A 48 -1.55 6.68 8.53
N HIS A 49 -1.34 7.99 8.75
CA HIS A 49 -0.88 8.94 7.73
C HIS A 49 0.40 8.49 7.03
N GLY A 50 1.40 8.02 7.79
CA GLY A 50 2.67 7.54 7.21
C GLY A 50 2.49 6.36 6.25
N ALA A 51 1.58 5.44 6.58
CA ALA A 51 1.25 4.31 5.71
C ALA A 51 0.53 4.76 4.44
N GLU A 52 -0.36 5.75 4.54
CA GLU A 52 -1.05 6.31 3.38
C GLU A 52 -0.12 7.08 2.43
N MET A 53 0.86 7.81 2.97
CA MET A 53 1.87 8.49 2.15
C MET A 53 2.81 7.51 1.45
N LEU A 54 3.26 6.46 2.15
CA LEU A 54 4.21 5.50 1.58
C LEU A 54 3.54 4.54 0.59
N PHE A 55 2.44 3.91 1.00
CA PHE A 55 1.79 2.84 0.23
C PHE A 55 0.65 3.32 -0.68
N GLY A 56 0.07 4.48 -0.38
CA GLY A 56 -0.96 5.08 -1.21
C GLY A 56 -0.36 6.00 -2.26
N PHE A 57 0.23 7.10 -1.81
CA PHE A 57 0.79 8.12 -2.68
C PHE A 57 2.10 7.69 -3.35
N GLY A 58 3.10 7.28 -2.57
CA GLY A 58 4.44 6.97 -3.07
C GLY A 58 4.44 5.82 -4.07
N LEU A 59 3.77 4.72 -3.73
CA LEU A 59 3.60 3.57 -4.61
C LEU A 59 2.84 3.89 -5.90
N ALA A 60 1.86 4.80 -5.89
CA ALA A 60 1.21 5.28 -7.11
C ALA A 60 2.17 6.07 -8.00
N LEU A 61 2.97 6.99 -7.44
CA LEU A 61 4.00 7.70 -8.21
C LEU A 61 5.02 6.74 -8.84
N ILE A 62 5.47 5.75 -8.07
CA ILE A 62 6.40 4.74 -8.57
C ILE A 62 5.77 3.93 -9.71
N ALA A 63 4.48 3.58 -9.60
CA ALA A 63 3.77 2.90 -10.68
C ALA A 63 3.63 3.76 -11.94
N GLY A 64 3.33 5.05 -11.79
CA GLY A 64 3.27 5.99 -12.92
C GLY A 64 4.62 6.14 -13.62
N TYR A 65 5.71 6.18 -12.84
CA TYR A 65 7.07 6.37 -13.36
C TYR A 65 7.66 5.09 -13.98
N LEU A 66 7.58 3.94 -13.29
CA LEU A 66 8.21 2.68 -13.74
C LEU A 66 7.29 1.86 -14.65
N GLY A 67 5.98 2.04 -14.56
CA GLY A 67 4.97 1.23 -15.25
C GLY A 67 4.97 1.38 -16.77
N GLY A 68 5.43 2.50 -17.33
CA GLY A 68 5.54 2.75 -18.78
C GLY A 68 4.30 2.33 -19.58
N ALA A 69 4.49 1.77 -20.78
CA ALA A 69 3.39 1.25 -21.59
C ALA A 69 2.90 -0.11 -21.04
N LEU A 70 1.64 -0.18 -20.62
CA LEU A 70 0.96 -1.38 -20.13
C LEU A 70 -0.18 -1.75 -21.08
N ARG A 71 -0.54 -3.04 -21.15
CA ARG A 71 -1.80 -3.43 -21.78
C ARG A 71 -2.94 -2.82 -20.97
N VAL A 72 -3.99 -2.34 -21.63
CA VAL A 72 -5.12 -1.67 -20.96
C VAL A 72 -5.70 -2.54 -19.84
N ARG A 73 -5.85 -3.85 -20.06
CA ARG A 73 -6.30 -4.80 -19.04
C ARG A 73 -5.40 -4.80 -17.80
N ASP A 74 -4.08 -4.85 -17.99
CA ASP A 74 -3.15 -4.96 -16.88
C ASP A 74 -3.05 -3.61 -16.13
N ALA A 75 -3.19 -2.48 -16.83
CA ALA A 75 -3.34 -1.17 -16.21
C ALA A 75 -4.59 -1.09 -15.32
N TRP A 76 -5.73 -1.60 -15.79
CA TRP A 76 -6.97 -1.68 -15.01
C TRP A 76 -6.83 -2.55 -13.76
N ILE A 77 -6.19 -3.72 -13.88
CA ILE A 77 -5.94 -4.61 -12.74
C ILE A 77 -5.08 -3.89 -11.69
N LEU A 78 -3.97 -3.29 -12.13
CA LEU A 78 -3.04 -2.61 -11.24
C LEU A 78 -3.70 -1.39 -10.56
N PHE A 79 -4.44 -0.60 -11.34
CA PHE A 79 -5.17 0.55 -10.83
C PHE A 79 -6.29 0.14 -9.87
N GLY A 80 -7.02 -0.93 -10.19
CA GLY A 80 -8.08 -1.49 -9.35
C GLY A 80 -7.55 -1.99 -8.01
N LEU A 81 -6.43 -2.72 -8.00
CA LEU A 81 -5.76 -3.14 -6.76
C LEU A 81 -5.41 -1.95 -5.87
N TRP A 82 -4.84 -0.90 -6.46
CA TRP A 82 -4.51 0.32 -5.73
C TRP A 82 -5.75 1.02 -5.18
N LEU A 83 -6.78 1.20 -6.00
CA LEU A 83 -8.01 1.89 -5.62
C LEU A 83 -8.75 1.15 -4.51
N VAL A 84 -8.88 -0.18 -4.62
CA VAL A 84 -9.50 -1.02 -3.58
C VAL A 84 -8.72 -0.90 -2.27
N ALA A 85 -7.39 -0.91 -2.31
CA ALA A 85 -6.58 -0.69 -1.11
C ALA A 85 -6.91 0.67 -0.45
N ARG A 86 -7.04 1.75 -1.23
CA ARG A 86 -7.35 3.10 -0.69
C ARG A 86 -8.75 3.19 -0.10
N VAL A 87 -9.76 2.66 -0.81
CA VAL A 87 -11.14 2.65 -0.31
C VAL A 87 -11.22 1.88 1.01
N LEU A 88 -10.58 0.71 1.09
CA LEU A 88 -10.55 -0.09 2.31
C LEU A 88 -9.79 0.61 3.45
N ALA A 89 -8.73 1.36 3.13
CA ALA A 89 -7.98 2.12 4.13
C ALA A 89 -8.85 3.13 4.87
N TRP A 90 -9.77 3.80 4.16
CA TRP A 90 -10.63 4.83 4.73
C TRP A 90 -11.92 4.27 5.35
N THR A 91 -12.35 3.07 4.97
CA THR A 91 -13.67 2.53 5.35
C THR A 91 -13.62 1.38 6.35
N VAL A 92 -12.52 0.62 6.44
CA VAL A 92 -12.43 -0.59 7.26
C VAL A 92 -11.34 -0.44 8.31
N THR A 93 -11.73 -0.60 9.58
CA THR A 93 -10.81 -0.69 10.72
C THR A 93 -11.04 -2.05 11.41
N PRO A 94 -10.01 -2.90 11.59
CA PRO A 94 -8.60 -2.68 11.29
C PRO A 94 -8.26 -2.77 9.78
N PRO A 95 -7.21 -2.08 9.31
CA PRO A 95 -6.89 -1.95 7.89
C PRO A 95 -6.18 -3.19 7.28
N LEU A 96 -6.52 -4.40 7.74
CA LEU A 96 -5.93 -5.67 7.27
C LEU A 96 -6.03 -5.80 5.75
N TRP A 97 -7.24 -5.61 5.22
CA TRP A 97 -7.49 -5.75 3.79
C TRP A 97 -6.78 -4.67 2.98
N SER A 98 -6.75 -3.43 3.46
CA SER A 98 -5.97 -2.35 2.82
C SER A 98 -4.49 -2.72 2.71
N GLN A 99 -3.90 -3.27 3.77
CA GLN A 99 -2.49 -3.68 3.78
C GLN A 99 -2.24 -4.84 2.79
N LEU A 100 -3.12 -5.85 2.76
CA LEU A 100 -3.01 -6.95 1.81
C LEU A 100 -3.09 -6.48 0.36
N PHE A 101 -4.08 -5.64 0.02
CA PHE A 101 -4.22 -5.10 -1.34
C PHE A 101 -3.05 -4.18 -1.71
N SER A 102 -2.50 -3.42 -0.75
CA SER A 102 -1.29 -2.62 -0.95
C SER A 102 -0.06 -3.50 -1.26
N SER A 103 0.09 -4.61 -0.55
CA SER A 103 1.15 -5.59 -0.80
C SER A 103 0.98 -6.25 -2.17
N PHE A 104 -0.23 -6.69 -2.52
CA PHE A 104 -0.50 -7.25 -3.84
C PHE A 104 -0.18 -6.25 -4.95
N PHE A 105 -0.63 -5.01 -4.81
CA PHE A 105 -0.31 -3.94 -5.75
C PHE A 105 1.21 -3.79 -5.95
N ALA A 106 1.96 -3.65 -4.85
CA ALA A 106 3.40 -3.44 -4.90
C ALA A 106 4.16 -4.64 -5.50
N VAL A 107 3.77 -5.87 -5.13
CA VAL A 107 4.36 -7.09 -5.67
C VAL A 107 4.05 -7.23 -7.16
N THR A 108 2.80 -7.01 -7.58
CA THR A 108 2.42 -7.04 -9.00
C THR A 108 3.19 -5.99 -9.79
N LEU A 109 3.28 -4.75 -9.28
CA LEU A 109 4.09 -3.69 -9.88
C LEU A 109 5.57 -4.10 -10.00
N GLY A 110 6.13 -4.67 -8.94
CA GLY A 110 7.51 -5.17 -8.92
C GLY A 110 7.75 -6.26 -9.96
N ILE A 111 6.87 -7.25 -10.07
CA ILE A 111 6.98 -8.33 -11.06
C ILE A 111 6.87 -7.78 -12.50
N MET A 112 5.90 -6.90 -12.75
CA MET A 112 5.71 -6.32 -14.09
C MET A 112 6.91 -5.48 -14.53
N THR A 113 7.49 -4.73 -13.60
CA THR A 113 8.64 -3.86 -13.88
C THR A 113 9.98 -4.60 -13.83
N ALA A 114 10.08 -5.72 -13.12
CA ALA A 114 11.30 -6.52 -12.99
C ALA A 114 11.88 -6.94 -14.35
N SER A 115 11.02 -7.37 -15.28
CA SER A 115 11.43 -7.76 -16.64
C SER A 115 12.19 -6.66 -17.37
N ARG A 116 11.90 -5.38 -17.08
CA ARG A 116 12.53 -4.21 -17.72
C ARG A 116 13.89 -3.87 -17.11
N PHE A 117 14.09 -4.22 -15.85
CA PHE A 117 15.31 -3.89 -15.12
C PHE A 117 16.39 -4.97 -15.19
N GLN A 118 16.06 -6.18 -15.65
CA GLN A 118 17.02 -7.27 -15.83
C GLN A 118 18.14 -6.96 -16.84
N SER A 119 17.88 -6.09 -17.83
CA SER A 119 18.87 -5.67 -18.84
C SER A 119 19.72 -4.46 -18.39
N ALA A 120 19.40 -3.84 -17.26
CA ALA A 120 20.03 -2.59 -16.87
C ALA A 120 21.43 -2.82 -16.26
N ARG A 121 22.45 -2.32 -16.96
CA ARG A 121 23.86 -2.43 -16.52
C ARG A 121 24.23 -1.46 -15.39
N GLN A 122 23.40 -0.45 -15.13
CA GLN A 122 23.64 0.56 -14.10
C GLN A 122 23.05 0.13 -12.75
N TRP A 123 23.88 0.13 -11.72
CA TRP A 123 23.54 -0.19 -10.32
C TRP A 123 22.26 0.50 -9.81
N ARG A 124 22.01 1.75 -10.21
CA ARG A 124 20.81 2.51 -9.85
C ARG A 124 19.50 1.80 -10.24
N ASN A 125 19.47 1.09 -11.36
CA ASN A 125 18.31 0.30 -11.78
C ASN A 125 18.25 -1.07 -11.10
N ARG A 126 19.39 -1.61 -10.69
CA ARG A 126 19.49 -2.92 -10.04
C ARG A 126 18.91 -2.91 -8.62
N TYR A 127 19.03 -1.79 -7.90
CA TYR A 127 18.48 -1.64 -6.54
C TYR A 127 16.99 -1.25 -6.50
N LEU A 128 16.42 -0.77 -7.60
CA LEU A 128 14.99 -0.42 -7.65
C LEU A 128 14.07 -1.65 -7.45
N MET A 129 14.46 -2.82 -7.99
CA MET A 129 13.70 -4.07 -7.80
C MET A 129 13.65 -4.53 -6.33
N PRO A 130 14.79 -4.69 -5.63
CA PRO A 130 14.79 -5.01 -4.20
C PRO A 130 14.00 -4.01 -3.37
N LEU A 131 14.10 -2.72 -3.69
CA LEU A 131 13.39 -1.66 -2.98
C LEU A 131 11.87 -1.79 -3.14
N LEU A 132 11.38 -2.03 -4.36
CA LEU A 132 9.97 -2.29 -4.64
C LEU A 132 9.43 -3.52 -3.92
N LEU A 133 10.19 -4.62 -3.93
CA LEU A 133 9.83 -5.84 -3.22
C LEU A 133 9.79 -5.61 -1.70
N LEU A 134 10.78 -4.90 -1.16
CA LEU A 134 10.80 -4.52 0.24
C LEU A 134 9.59 -3.65 0.60
N LEU A 135 9.25 -2.67 -0.23
CA LEU A 135 8.04 -1.85 -0.09
C LEU A 135 6.75 -2.67 -0.18
N GLY A 136 6.73 -3.76 -0.95
CA GLY A 136 5.57 -4.65 -1.03
C GLY A 136 5.40 -5.58 0.16
N VAL A 137 6.49 -5.98 0.81
CA VAL A 137 6.45 -6.82 2.02
C VAL A 137 6.26 -5.98 3.28
N MET A 138 6.72 -4.72 3.29
CA MET A 138 6.63 -3.79 4.42
C MET A 138 5.22 -3.65 5.05
N PRO A 139 4.12 -3.53 4.29
CA PRO A 139 2.77 -3.50 4.86
C PRO A 139 2.46 -4.74 5.70
N LEU A 140 2.94 -5.92 5.31
CA LEU A 140 2.76 -7.15 6.10
C LEU A 140 3.54 -7.09 7.42
N GLY A 141 4.71 -6.46 7.43
CA GLY A 141 5.47 -6.21 8.66
C GLY A 141 4.73 -5.28 9.62
N LEU A 142 4.10 -4.22 9.10
CA LEU A 142 3.25 -3.31 9.89
C LEU A 142 2.00 -4.00 10.43
N LEU A 143 1.43 -4.94 9.69
CA LEU A 143 0.34 -5.77 10.16
C LEU A 143 0.76 -6.57 11.40
N LEU A 144 1.94 -7.21 11.33
CA LEU A 144 2.49 -7.98 12.44
C LEU A 144 2.74 -7.11 13.67
N THR A 145 3.28 -5.90 13.51
CA THR A 145 3.49 -5.00 14.66
C THR A 145 2.17 -4.54 15.27
N GLN A 146 1.15 -4.25 14.46
CA GLN A 146 -0.20 -3.92 14.96
C GLN A 146 -0.82 -5.08 15.75
N PHE A 147 -0.71 -6.32 15.27
CA PHE A 147 -1.19 -7.50 15.99
C PHE A 147 -0.43 -7.73 17.31
N ILE A 148 0.89 -7.52 17.32
CA ILE A 148 1.71 -7.66 18.53
C ILE A 148 1.39 -6.55 19.54
N SER A 149 1.19 -5.31 19.10
CA SER A 149 0.84 -4.18 19.98
C SER A 149 -0.54 -4.37 20.62
N VAL A 150 -1.57 -4.76 19.85
CA VAL A 150 -2.90 -5.07 20.39
C VAL A 150 -2.82 -6.20 21.43
N ARG A 151 -2.05 -7.25 21.15
CA ARG A 151 -1.82 -8.34 22.11
C ARG A 151 -1.07 -7.86 23.36
N ARG A 152 -0.08 -6.96 23.23
CA ARG A 152 0.63 -6.38 24.37
C ARG A 152 -0.31 -5.56 25.25
N GLU A 153 -1.14 -4.69 24.67
CA GLU A 153 -2.09 -3.89 25.45
C GLU A 153 -3.14 -4.73 26.19
N LEU A 154 -3.53 -5.89 25.64
CA LEU A 154 -4.41 -6.84 26.33
C LEU A 154 -3.71 -7.61 27.47
N LEU A 155 -2.41 -7.91 27.32
CA LEU A 155 -1.62 -8.65 28.32
C LEU A 155 -1.05 -7.76 29.44
N PHE A 156 -0.76 -6.48 29.15
CA PHE A 156 -0.21 -5.52 30.11
C PHE A 156 -1.07 -5.32 31.38
N PRO A 157 -2.42 -5.24 31.32
CA PRO A 157 -3.25 -5.13 32.52
C PRO A 157 -3.46 -6.47 33.23
N LEU A 158 -3.22 -7.61 32.57
CA LEU A 158 -3.36 -8.95 33.17
C LEU A 158 -2.11 -9.39 33.94
N LEU A 159 -0.92 -8.95 33.51
CA LEU A 159 0.34 -9.19 34.20
C LEU A 159 0.35 -8.79 35.69
N PRO A 160 -0.12 -7.60 36.11
CA PRO A 160 -0.18 -7.26 37.52
C PRO A 160 -1.22 -8.08 38.28
N LEU A 161 -2.34 -8.51 37.67
CA LEU A 161 -3.32 -9.39 38.30
C LEU A 161 -2.77 -10.80 38.55
N ILE A 162 -1.99 -11.32 37.60
CA ILE A 162 -1.30 -12.61 37.74
C ILE A 162 -0.23 -12.52 38.83
N LEU A 163 0.60 -11.48 38.82
CA LEU A 163 1.60 -11.23 39.87
C LEU A 163 0.95 -11.05 41.26
N PHE A 164 -0.18 -10.35 41.34
CA PHE A 164 -0.93 -10.16 42.59
C PHE A 164 -1.50 -11.49 43.10
N SER A 165 -2.04 -12.34 42.22
CA SER A 165 -2.56 -13.66 42.60
C SER A 165 -1.48 -14.61 43.14
N GLN A 166 -0.24 -14.48 42.66
CA GLN A 166 0.91 -15.28 43.12
C GLN A 166 1.49 -14.76 44.44
N LEU A 167 1.20 -13.51 44.82
CA LEU A 167 1.68 -12.91 46.07
C LEU A 167 0.73 -13.14 47.26
N MET A 168 -0.52 -13.57 46.99
CA MET A 168 -1.54 -13.87 48.00
C MET A 168 -1.67 -15.38 48.31
N MET A 169 -0.80 -16.22 47.72
CA MET A 169 -0.59 -17.63 48.08
C MET A 169 0.67 -17.76 48.93
#